data_AF-A0A1D6Q5W8-F1
#
_entry.id   AF-A0A1D6Q5W8-F1
#
_cell.length_a   1.000
_cell.length_b   1.000
_cell.length_c   1.000
_cell.angle_alpha   90.00
_cell.angle_beta   90.00
_cell.angle_gamma   90.00
#
_symmetry.space_group_name_H-M   'P 1'
#
loop_
_entity.id
_entity.type
_entity.pdbx_description
1 polymer ?
#
loop_
_entity_poly.entity_id
_entity_poly.type
_entity_poly.pdbx_seq_one_letter_code
_entity_poly.pdbx_strand_id
1 'polypeptide(L)'
;MLPLLQDFYLDLAEDNRKITPRDYLELALRPVQGGGRDISAKNAIRDSIHALFSNRECFTLVQPVNNEKDLQRLDQLPVSISSFELQLLFVALYLKFSTNIICCRLLLKHIYTLYSLMACTNYLSNFHPEFRSGLDGFTKFVLDRTRPKQLEASTMTGLILAGLTQSFLDAINNGVVPTISSSCPVLDLFRRQLEHIDTERNALRLKCNSSDDKLALLRKHLEASESHRA
;
A
#
# COMPACT_ATOMS: atom_id res chain seq x y z
N MET A 1 -4.25 12.04 -4.29
CA MET A 1 -5.54 11.33 -4.50
C MET A 1 -5.49 10.62 -5.84
N LEU A 2 -6.10 9.44 -5.97
CA LEU A 2 -6.07 8.66 -7.22
C LEU A 2 -7.47 8.07 -7.50
N PRO A 3 -8.42 8.84 -8.08
CA PRO A 3 -9.71 8.29 -8.46
C PRO A 3 -9.57 7.24 -9.55
N LEU A 4 -10.39 6.19 -9.44
CA LEU A 4 -10.57 5.14 -10.43
C LEU A 4 -12.02 5.20 -10.92
N LEU A 5 -12.22 5.68 -12.13
CA LEU A 5 -13.54 5.76 -12.76
C LEU A 5 -13.86 4.41 -13.39
N GLN A 6 -14.86 3.73 -12.85
CA GLN A 6 -15.34 2.44 -13.36
C GLN A 6 -16.40 2.65 -14.45
N ASP A 7 -16.59 1.63 -15.30
CA ASP A 7 -17.55 1.62 -16.40
C ASP A 7 -17.48 2.87 -17.28
N PHE A 8 -16.25 3.29 -17.61
CA PHE A 8 -15.99 4.55 -18.30
C PHE A 8 -16.01 4.36 -19.82
N TYR A 9 -17.02 4.97 -20.46
CA TYR A 9 -17.25 4.88 -21.92
C TYR A 9 -17.22 6.23 -22.64
N LEU A 10 -16.92 7.32 -21.93
CA LEU A 10 -16.83 8.62 -22.56
C LEU A 10 -15.57 8.71 -23.40
N ASP A 11 -15.72 9.19 -24.63
CA ASP A 11 -14.58 9.57 -25.44
C ASP A 11 -13.87 10.73 -24.75
N LEU A 12 -12.62 10.50 -24.34
CA LEU A 12 -11.77 11.50 -23.73
C LEU A 12 -11.31 12.50 -24.79
N ALA A 13 -12.22 13.39 -25.19
CA ALA A 13 -11.98 14.46 -26.13
C ALA A 13 -12.62 15.78 -25.66
N GLU A 14 -11.90 16.88 -25.84
CA GLU A 14 -12.35 18.25 -25.58
C GLU A 14 -11.90 19.12 -26.76
N ASP A 15 -12.78 19.94 -27.35
CA ASP A 15 -12.46 20.77 -28.53
C ASP A 15 -11.76 19.99 -29.67
N ASN A 16 -12.19 18.75 -29.90
CA ASN A 16 -11.62 17.82 -30.88
C ASN A 16 -10.16 17.40 -30.61
N ARG A 17 -9.67 17.59 -29.38
CA ARG A 17 -8.36 17.12 -28.90
C ARG A 17 -8.54 15.99 -27.91
N LYS A 18 -7.73 14.93 -28.05
CA LYS A 18 -7.69 13.84 -27.09
C LYS A 18 -7.16 14.37 -25.74
N ILE A 19 -7.92 14.14 -24.67
CA ILE A 19 -7.54 14.48 -23.31
C ILE A 19 -7.15 13.22 -22.52
N THR A 20 -6.42 13.38 -21.43
CA THR A 20 -6.12 12.26 -20.53
C THR A 20 -7.19 12.12 -19.45
N PRO A 21 -7.31 10.97 -18.76
CA PRO A 21 -8.18 10.84 -17.60
C PRO A 21 -7.89 11.89 -16.51
N ARG A 22 -6.62 12.28 -16.36
CA ARG A 22 -6.23 13.34 -15.44
C ARG A 22 -6.80 14.69 -15.86
N ASP A 23 -6.69 15.04 -17.14
CA ASP A 23 -7.28 16.28 -17.66
C ASP A 23 -8.79 16.29 -17.47
N TYR A 24 -9.47 15.16 -17.70
CA TYR A 24 -10.89 15.01 -17.42
C TYR A 24 -11.22 15.28 -15.95
N LEU A 25 -10.42 14.75 -15.00
CA LEU A 25 -10.58 15.06 -13.58
C LEU A 25 -10.40 16.56 -13.29
N GLU A 26 -9.38 17.19 -13.87
CA GLU A 26 -9.16 18.64 -13.69
C GLU A 26 -10.30 19.48 -14.26
N LEU A 27 -10.88 19.07 -15.40
CA LEU A 27 -12.06 19.71 -15.98
C LEU A 27 -13.27 19.57 -15.05
N ALA A 28 -13.52 18.37 -14.51
CA ALA A 28 -14.64 18.10 -13.61
C ALA A 28 -14.56 18.87 -12.27
N LEU A 29 -13.33 19.20 -11.84
CA LEU A 29 -13.06 19.96 -10.62
C LEU A 29 -13.07 21.48 -10.82
N ARG A 30 -13.28 22.00 -12.03
CA ARG A 30 -13.41 23.45 -12.24
C ARG A 30 -14.64 24.01 -11.52
N PRO A 31 -14.56 25.22 -10.94
CA PRO A 31 -15.71 25.89 -10.38
C PRO A 31 -16.81 26.08 -11.42
N VAL A 32 -18.05 25.82 -11.03
CA VAL A 32 -19.21 26.05 -11.89
C VAL A 32 -19.72 27.47 -11.64
N GLN A 33 -19.96 28.21 -12.72
CA GLN A 33 -20.52 29.56 -12.65
C GLN A 33 -22.02 29.50 -12.36
N GLY A 34 -22.49 30.43 -11.53
CA GLY A 34 -23.91 30.58 -11.21
C GLY A 34 -24.14 31.03 -9.78
N GLY A 35 -25.36 31.48 -9.50
CA GLY A 35 -25.79 31.88 -8.16
C GLY A 35 -26.55 30.75 -7.46
N GLY A 36 -26.42 30.67 -6.13
CA GLY A 36 -27.23 29.79 -5.30
C GLY A 36 -26.43 28.93 -4.33
N ARG A 37 -27.10 28.52 -3.23
CA ARG A 37 -26.46 27.75 -2.15
C ARG A 37 -25.91 26.40 -2.62
N ASP A 38 -26.59 25.71 -3.54
CA ASP A 38 -26.13 24.43 -4.10
C ASP A 38 -24.82 24.59 -4.91
N ILE A 39 -24.73 25.63 -5.75
CA ILE A 39 -23.52 25.90 -6.55
C ILE A 39 -22.36 26.27 -5.63
N SER A 40 -22.59 27.13 -4.64
CA SER A 40 -21.57 27.49 -3.64
C SER A 40 -21.09 26.28 -2.84
N ALA A 41 -21.99 25.37 -2.43
CA ALA A 41 -21.62 24.14 -1.74
C ALA A 41 -20.77 23.20 -2.63
N LYS A 42 -21.17 23.01 -3.89
CA LYS A 42 -20.41 22.20 -4.86
C LYS A 42 -19.02 22.77 -5.11
N ASN A 43 -18.91 24.09 -5.29
CA ASN A 43 -17.62 24.74 -5.51
C ASN A 43 -16.73 24.68 -4.25
N ALA A 44 -17.29 24.82 -3.05
CA ALA A 44 -16.53 24.63 -1.81
C ALA A 44 -15.92 23.21 -1.68
N ILE A 45 -16.65 22.17 -2.13
CA ILE A 45 -16.12 20.80 -2.19
C ILE A 45 -14.98 20.70 -3.21
N ARG A 46 -15.14 21.27 -4.41
CA ARG A 46 -14.10 21.29 -5.44
C ARG A 46 -12.82 21.99 -4.96
N ASP A 47 -12.97 23.14 -4.33
CA ASP A 47 -11.86 23.91 -3.76
C ASP A 47 -11.16 23.12 -2.65
N SER A 48 -11.94 22.43 -1.79
CA SER A 48 -11.39 21.55 -0.75
C SER A 48 -10.59 20.39 -1.33
N ILE A 49 -11.06 19.78 -2.43
CA ILE A 49 -10.33 18.71 -3.12
C ILE A 49 -9.00 19.24 -3.67
N HIS A 50 -8.99 20.42 -4.29
CA HIS A 50 -7.76 21.05 -4.77
C HIS A 50 -6.77 21.35 -3.64
N ALA A 51 -7.26 21.88 -2.51
CA ALA A 51 -6.45 22.24 -1.35
C ALA A 51 -5.86 21.01 -0.64
N LEU A 52 -6.68 19.98 -0.41
CA LEU A 52 -6.28 18.77 0.32
C LEU A 52 -5.44 17.81 -0.53
N PHE A 53 -5.65 17.80 -1.85
CA PHE A 53 -5.03 16.84 -2.77
C PHE A 53 -4.35 17.55 -3.94
N SER A 54 -3.30 18.29 -3.62
CA SER A 54 -2.44 18.97 -4.61
C SER A 54 -1.85 18.00 -5.64
N ASN A 55 -1.42 16.81 -5.22
CA ASN A 55 -1.04 15.72 -6.12
C ASN A 55 -2.23 14.78 -6.36
N ARG A 56 -2.77 14.82 -7.56
CA ARG A 56 -3.89 14.00 -8.01
C ARG A 56 -3.67 13.50 -9.43
N GLU A 57 -4.06 12.26 -9.62
CA GLU A 57 -3.93 11.48 -10.86
C GLU A 57 -5.27 10.76 -11.03
N CYS A 58 -5.63 10.32 -12.23
CA CYS A 58 -6.91 9.65 -12.48
C CYS A 58 -6.71 8.46 -13.42
N PHE A 59 -7.45 7.38 -13.17
CA PHE A 59 -7.51 6.21 -14.05
C PHE A 59 -8.96 5.92 -14.42
N THR A 60 -9.14 5.36 -15.60
CA THR A 60 -10.43 4.92 -16.14
C THR A 60 -10.36 3.44 -16.45
N LEU A 61 -11.41 2.70 -16.11
CA LEU A 61 -11.60 1.31 -16.49
C LEU A 61 -12.93 1.18 -17.23
N VAL A 62 -12.92 0.43 -18.31
CA VAL A 62 -14.16 -0.01 -18.99
C VAL A 62 -14.84 -1.09 -18.15
N GLN A 63 -16.05 -1.51 -18.52
CA GLN A 63 -16.69 -2.65 -17.85
C GLN A 63 -15.88 -3.94 -18.09
N PRO A 64 -15.74 -4.81 -17.08
CA PRO A 64 -14.94 -6.03 -17.20
C PRO A 64 -15.52 -7.05 -18.20
N VAL A 65 -16.85 -7.17 -18.27
CA VAL A 65 -17.59 -8.11 -19.12
C VAL A 65 -18.83 -7.43 -19.71
N ASN A 66 -19.32 -7.90 -20.86
CA ASN A 66 -20.52 -7.33 -21.51
C ASN A 66 -21.84 -7.77 -20.88
N ASN A 67 -21.89 -8.95 -20.28
CA ASN A 67 -23.13 -9.56 -19.82
C ASN A 67 -23.38 -9.19 -18.36
N GLU A 68 -24.54 -8.60 -18.08
CA GLU A 68 -24.95 -8.22 -16.73
C GLU A 68 -24.99 -9.41 -15.76
N LYS A 69 -25.39 -10.61 -16.22
CA LYS A 69 -25.39 -11.81 -15.37
C LYS A 69 -23.99 -12.23 -14.96
N ASP A 70 -23.02 -12.05 -15.85
CA ASP A 70 -21.62 -12.32 -15.59
C ASP A 70 -21.01 -11.23 -14.70
N LEU A 71 -21.43 -9.98 -14.87
CA LEU A 71 -21.05 -8.85 -14.01
C LEU A 71 -21.54 -9.03 -12.57
N GLN A 72 -22.79 -9.47 -12.39
CA GLN A 72 -23.36 -9.77 -11.07
C GLN A 72 -22.67 -10.95 -10.37
N ARG A 73 -22.01 -11.81 -11.16
CA ARG A 73 -21.35 -13.02 -10.69
C ARG A 73 -19.85 -12.96 -10.97
N LEU A 74 -19.26 -11.77 -11.03
CA LEU A 74 -17.85 -11.57 -11.41
C LEU A 74 -16.89 -12.44 -10.59
N ASP A 75 -17.15 -12.53 -9.29
CA ASP A 75 -16.39 -13.35 -8.33
C ASP A 75 -16.59 -14.87 -8.50
N GLN A 76 -17.63 -15.28 -9.23
CA GLN A 76 -18.05 -16.66 -9.46
C GLN A 76 -17.90 -17.11 -10.90
N LEU A 77 -17.57 -16.20 -11.83
CA LEU A 77 -17.08 -16.59 -13.14
C LEU A 77 -15.90 -17.54 -12.92
N PRO A 78 -15.59 -18.44 -13.86
CA PRO A 78 -14.38 -19.26 -13.83
C PRO A 78 -13.17 -18.35 -14.05
N VAL A 79 -12.95 -17.46 -13.09
CA VAL A 79 -11.67 -16.99 -12.67
C VAL A 79 -11.19 -18.17 -11.85
N SER A 80 -10.33 -19.00 -12.43
CA SER A 80 -9.52 -19.88 -11.59
C SER A 80 -8.79 -18.91 -10.65
N ILE A 81 -9.22 -18.79 -9.41
CA ILE A 81 -8.57 -17.94 -8.41
C ILE A 81 -7.99 -18.91 -7.42
N SER A 82 -6.70 -19.22 -7.55
CA SER A 82 -5.92 -19.57 -6.36
C SER A 82 -5.32 -18.28 -5.80
N SER A 83 -6.22 -17.48 -5.22
CA SER A 83 -6.04 -16.57 -4.08
C SER A 83 -4.72 -15.81 -3.84
N PHE A 84 -3.83 -15.60 -4.82
CA PHE A 84 -2.50 -15.03 -4.52
C PHE A 84 -2.27 -13.58 -4.95
N GLU A 85 -3.11 -12.96 -5.79
CA GLU A 85 -2.97 -11.51 -6.06
C GLU A 85 -3.63 -10.63 -4.99
N LEU A 86 -4.75 -11.07 -4.41
CA LEU A 86 -5.30 -10.44 -3.20
C LEU A 86 -4.33 -10.63 -2.00
N GLN A 87 -3.63 -11.76 -1.92
CA GLN A 87 -2.61 -11.97 -0.90
C GLN A 87 -1.33 -11.17 -1.18
N LEU A 88 -0.94 -10.91 -2.43
CA LEU A 88 0.20 -10.04 -2.74
C LEU A 88 -0.13 -8.56 -2.51
N LEU A 89 -1.37 -8.13 -2.72
CA LEU A 89 -1.83 -6.78 -2.36
C LEU A 89 -1.80 -6.59 -0.84
N PHE A 90 -2.31 -7.58 -0.08
CA PHE A 90 -2.18 -7.60 1.38
C PHE A 90 -0.71 -7.66 1.80
N VAL A 91 0.11 -8.52 1.19
CA VAL A 91 1.52 -8.71 1.56
C VAL A 91 2.38 -7.51 1.16
N ALA A 92 2.13 -6.80 0.06
CA ALA A 92 2.87 -5.60 -0.33
C ALA A 92 2.47 -4.38 0.51
N LEU A 93 1.17 -4.25 0.86
CA LEU A 93 0.69 -3.24 1.81
C LEU A 93 1.22 -3.54 3.22
N TYR A 94 1.23 -4.81 3.64
CA TYR A 94 1.72 -5.32 4.92
C TYR A 94 3.26 -5.29 5.03
N LEU A 95 4.00 -5.55 3.95
CA LEU A 95 5.47 -5.44 3.90
C LEU A 95 5.94 -3.98 3.83
N LYS A 96 5.18 -3.06 3.20
CA LYS A 96 5.44 -1.61 3.36
C LYS A 96 5.09 -1.11 4.77
N PHE A 97 4.27 -1.86 5.52
CA PHE A 97 3.94 -1.58 6.93
C PHE A 97 4.91 -2.19 7.94
N SER A 98 5.59 -3.27 7.56
CA SER A 98 6.38 -4.11 8.47
C SER A 98 7.84 -4.12 8.03
N THR A 99 8.57 -3.06 8.36
CA THR A 99 10.03 -3.03 8.24
C THR A 99 10.75 -3.77 9.39
N ASN A 100 10.09 -4.62 10.18
CA ASN A 100 10.78 -5.27 11.32
C ASN A 100 10.20 -6.58 11.87
N ILE A 101 9.83 -7.56 11.02
CA ILE A 101 9.57 -8.95 11.50
C ILE A 101 10.28 -10.00 10.61
N ILE A 102 11.48 -10.36 11.06
CA ILE A 102 12.11 -11.71 11.13
C ILE A 102 12.07 -12.60 9.86
N CYS A 103 13.23 -12.62 9.19
CA CYS A 103 14.12 -13.74 8.84
C CYS A 103 13.58 -15.15 8.52
N CYS A 104 14.13 -15.72 7.44
CA CYS A 104 14.27 -17.15 7.08
C CYS A 104 13.11 -17.95 6.46
N ARG A 105 11.83 -17.55 6.52
CA ARG A 105 10.76 -18.22 5.73
C ARG A 105 10.50 -17.65 4.32
N LEU A 106 11.15 -16.55 3.96
CA LEU A 106 10.91 -15.80 2.71
C LEU A 106 11.64 -16.36 1.47
N LEU A 107 12.74 -17.10 1.65
CA LEU A 107 13.53 -17.62 0.52
C LEU A 107 12.86 -18.80 -0.21
N LEU A 108 12.14 -19.69 0.50
CA LEU A 108 11.34 -20.74 -0.15
C LEU A 108 10.09 -20.20 -0.87
N LYS A 109 9.51 -19.11 -0.35
CA LYS A 109 8.39 -18.41 -1.02
C LYS A 109 8.85 -17.82 -2.35
N HIS A 110 10.02 -17.18 -2.41
CA HIS A 110 10.54 -16.58 -3.64
C HIS A 110 10.70 -17.56 -4.82
N ILE A 111 11.10 -18.82 -4.57
CA ILE A 111 11.26 -19.85 -5.62
C ILE A 111 9.88 -20.34 -6.14
N TYR A 112 8.89 -20.51 -5.26
CA TYR A 112 7.51 -20.81 -5.66
C TYR A 112 6.81 -19.62 -6.35
N THR A 113 7.11 -18.40 -5.91
CA THR A 113 6.59 -17.15 -6.51
C THR A 113 7.09 -16.97 -7.95
N LEU A 114 8.34 -17.33 -8.25
CA LEU A 114 8.90 -17.24 -9.61
C LEU A 114 8.30 -18.30 -10.57
N TYR A 115 8.04 -19.52 -10.10
CA TYR A 115 7.37 -20.57 -10.91
C TYR A 115 5.88 -20.23 -11.15
N SER A 116 5.24 -19.55 -10.21
CA SER A 116 3.85 -19.09 -10.32
C SER A 116 3.70 -17.82 -11.18
N LEU A 117 4.71 -16.95 -11.23
CA LEU A 117 4.74 -15.75 -12.07
C LEU A 117 4.66 -16.06 -13.57
N MET A 118 5.24 -17.19 -13.99
CA MET A 118 5.24 -17.65 -15.39
C MET A 118 3.88 -18.25 -15.83
N ALA A 119 3.01 -18.61 -14.87
CA ALA A 119 1.69 -19.19 -15.14
C ALA A 119 0.52 -18.17 -15.13
N CYS A 120 0.75 -16.95 -14.64
CA CYS A 120 -0.29 -15.91 -14.47
C CYS A 120 -0.71 -15.19 -15.77
N THR A 121 0.01 -15.33 -16.89
CA THR A 121 -0.31 -14.60 -18.14
C THR A 121 -1.56 -15.13 -18.88
N ASN A 122 -2.18 -16.23 -18.43
CA ASN A 122 -3.33 -16.87 -19.10
C ASN A 122 -4.69 -16.73 -18.37
N TYR A 123 -4.77 -16.01 -17.24
CA TYR A 123 -5.89 -16.16 -16.27
C TYR A 123 -7.05 -15.17 -16.36
N LEU A 124 -6.88 -14.02 -17.02
CA LEU A 124 -7.93 -13.03 -17.18
C LEU A 124 -8.76 -13.24 -18.45
N SER A 125 -8.60 -14.38 -19.17
CA SER A 125 -9.05 -14.65 -20.56
C SER A 125 -10.49 -14.26 -20.90
N ASN A 126 -11.39 -14.18 -19.91
CA ASN A 126 -12.80 -13.83 -20.08
C ASN A 126 -13.11 -12.33 -19.99
N PHE A 127 -12.19 -11.50 -19.50
CA PHE A 127 -12.38 -10.04 -19.42
C PHE A 127 -11.97 -9.34 -20.69
N HIS A 128 -12.59 -8.19 -20.94
CA HIS A 128 -12.19 -7.30 -22.04
C HIS A 128 -10.69 -7.00 -22.02
N PRO A 129 -9.99 -7.10 -23.16
CA PRO A 129 -8.55 -6.79 -23.24
C PRO A 129 -8.23 -5.37 -22.74
N GLU A 130 -9.11 -4.42 -23.03
CA GLU A 130 -9.01 -3.02 -22.57
C GLU A 130 -9.10 -2.92 -21.04
N PHE A 131 -10.02 -3.66 -20.42
CA PHE A 131 -10.14 -3.73 -18.97
C PHE A 131 -8.85 -4.25 -18.33
N ARG A 132 -8.29 -5.34 -18.88
CA ARG A 132 -7.04 -5.93 -18.35
C ARG A 132 -5.88 -4.97 -18.48
N SER A 133 -5.69 -4.39 -19.66
CA SER A 133 -4.61 -3.45 -19.89
C SER A 133 -4.73 -2.23 -18.96
N GLY A 134 -5.94 -1.73 -18.75
CA GLY A 134 -6.24 -0.67 -17.79
C GLY A 134 -5.92 -1.08 -16.35
N LEU A 135 -6.32 -2.27 -15.93
CA LEU A 135 -6.10 -2.81 -14.59
C LEU A 135 -4.60 -3.05 -14.32
N ASP A 136 -3.87 -3.60 -15.27
CA ASP A 136 -2.42 -3.78 -15.20
C ASP A 136 -1.70 -2.44 -15.09
N GLY A 137 -2.11 -1.46 -15.92
CA GLY A 137 -1.57 -0.10 -15.88
C GLY A 137 -1.80 0.58 -14.53
N PHE A 138 -3.02 0.48 -13.98
CA PHE A 138 -3.36 0.99 -12.66
C PHE A 138 -2.56 0.31 -11.55
N THR A 139 -2.50 -1.02 -11.56
CA THR A 139 -1.78 -1.82 -10.55
C THR A 139 -0.30 -1.46 -10.54
N LYS A 140 0.33 -1.42 -11.72
CA LYS A 140 1.72 -1.00 -11.89
C LYS A 140 1.93 0.41 -11.34
N PHE A 141 1.08 1.36 -11.73
CA PHE A 141 1.17 2.74 -11.26
C PHE A 141 1.12 2.86 -9.74
N VAL A 142 0.17 2.17 -9.11
CA VAL A 142 0.01 2.15 -7.65
C VAL A 142 1.24 1.53 -6.99
N LEU A 143 1.71 0.37 -7.47
CA LEU A 143 2.85 -0.32 -6.85
C LEU A 143 4.14 0.50 -6.95
N ASP A 144 4.40 1.10 -8.12
CA ASP A 144 5.60 1.89 -8.40
C ASP A 144 5.63 3.21 -7.62
N ARG A 145 4.47 3.85 -7.42
CA ARG A 145 4.40 5.19 -6.82
C ARG A 145 4.00 5.20 -5.34
N THR A 146 3.42 4.12 -4.82
CA THR A 146 3.01 4.08 -3.41
C THR A 146 4.23 4.08 -2.49
N ARG A 147 4.29 5.04 -1.57
CA ARG A 147 5.34 5.15 -0.55
C ARG A 147 4.82 4.65 0.80
N PRO A 148 5.71 4.20 1.71
CA PRO A 148 5.32 3.96 3.10
C PRO A 148 4.59 5.17 3.66
N LYS A 149 3.44 4.95 4.31
CA LYS A 149 2.61 6.03 4.85
C LYS A 149 3.42 6.79 5.89
N GLN A 150 3.37 8.11 5.82
CA GLN A 150 4.04 8.99 6.77
C GLN A 150 3.01 9.68 7.66
N LEU A 151 3.40 9.95 8.89
CA LEU A 151 2.70 10.84 9.79
C LEU A 151 3.70 11.88 10.29
N GLU A 152 3.41 13.15 10.02
CA GLU A 152 4.39 14.24 10.13
C GLU A 152 5.67 13.91 9.34
N ALA A 153 6.79 13.71 10.03
CA ALA A 153 8.09 13.36 9.43
C ALA A 153 8.49 11.89 9.65
N SER A 154 7.64 11.07 10.29
CA SER A 154 7.98 9.68 10.63
C SER A 154 7.22 8.68 9.76
N THR A 155 7.90 7.58 9.41
CA THR A 155 7.23 6.46 8.74
C THR A 155 6.27 5.80 9.72
N MET A 156 5.01 5.65 9.30
CA MET A 156 3.97 5.05 10.11
C MET A 156 4.19 3.53 10.16
N THR A 157 4.75 3.07 11.27
CA THR A 157 4.95 1.63 11.54
C THR A 157 3.66 0.98 12.03
N GLY A 158 3.64 -0.35 12.07
CA GLY A 158 2.57 -1.17 12.66
C GLY A 158 2.03 -0.64 13.99
N LEU A 159 2.94 -0.31 14.92
CA LEU A 159 2.57 0.16 16.26
C LEU A 159 1.94 1.56 16.23
N ILE A 160 2.48 2.49 15.42
CA ILE A 160 1.93 3.85 15.27
C ILE A 160 0.50 3.78 14.70
N LEU A 161 0.27 2.94 13.69
CA LEU A 161 -1.08 2.74 13.15
C LEU A 161 -2.03 2.10 14.14
N ALA A 162 -1.59 1.09 14.91
CA ALA A 162 -2.43 0.46 15.92
C ALA A 162 -2.86 1.48 16.99
N GLY A 163 -1.93 2.32 17.47
CA GLY A 163 -2.24 3.40 18.41
C GLY A 163 -3.20 4.45 17.84
N LEU A 164 -2.99 4.88 16.60
CA LEU A 164 -3.93 5.78 15.88
C LEU A 164 -5.31 5.17 15.76
N THR A 165 -5.38 3.90 15.36
CA THR A 165 -6.64 3.18 15.15
C THR A 165 -7.42 3.10 16.44
N GLN A 166 -6.75 2.78 17.56
CA GLN A 166 -7.38 2.74 18.87
C GLN A 166 -7.91 4.12 19.28
N SER A 167 -7.09 5.18 19.14
CA SER A 167 -7.50 6.55 19.45
C SER A 167 -8.72 6.99 18.63
N PHE A 168 -8.79 6.59 17.35
CA PHE A 168 -9.91 6.92 16.48
C PHE A 168 -11.16 6.14 16.87
N LEU A 169 -11.03 4.85 17.19
CA LEU A 169 -12.14 4.04 17.68
C LEU A 169 -12.72 4.60 18.99
N ASP A 170 -11.86 5.00 19.92
CA ASP A 170 -12.30 5.59 21.19
C ASP A 170 -13.05 6.90 20.97
N ALA A 171 -12.57 7.77 20.07
CA ALA A 171 -13.26 9.01 19.72
C ALA A 171 -14.65 8.73 19.12
N ILE A 172 -14.72 7.83 18.13
CA ILE A 172 -15.96 7.46 17.45
C ILE A 172 -16.96 6.85 18.43
N ASN A 173 -16.52 5.92 19.27
CA ASN A 173 -17.37 5.25 20.26
C ASN A 173 -17.90 6.22 21.32
N ASN A 174 -17.20 7.32 21.57
CA ASN A 174 -17.64 8.39 22.47
C ASN A 174 -18.38 9.54 21.75
N GLY A 175 -18.72 9.38 20.46
CA GLY A 175 -19.46 10.38 19.69
C GLY A 175 -18.64 11.63 19.32
N VAL A 176 -17.31 11.55 19.41
CA VAL A 176 -16.38 12.63 19.07
C VAL A 176 -15.80 12.39 17.67
N VAL A 177 -15.65 13.46 16.88
CA VAL A 177 -14.95 13.37 15.60
C VAL A 177 -13.45 13.18 15.85
N PRO A 178 -12.83 12.11 15.34
CA PRO A 178 -11.40 11.87 15.54
C PRO A 178 -10.57 12.95 14.86
N THR A 179 -9.55 13.47 15.56
CA THR A 179 -8.60 14.43 15.00
C THR A 179 -7.17 13.89 15.09
N ILE A 180 -6.37 14.15 14.05
CA ILE A 180 -4.98 13.69 14.00
C ILE A 180 -4.16 14.34 15.14
N SER A 181 -4.48 15.59 15.50
CA SER A 181 -3.83 16.33 16.59
C SER A 181 -4.08 15.72 17.97
N SER A 182 -5.29 15.25 18.26
CA SER A 182 -5.60 14.62 19.56
C SER A 182 -4.87 13.30 19.79
N SER A 183 -4.45 12.62 18.73
CA SER A 183 -3.72 11.35 18.82
C SER A 183 -2.20 11.53 18.99
N CYS A 184 -1.66 12.75 18.82
CA CYS A 184 -0.23 13.05 18.87
C CYS A 184 0.49 12.61 20.17
N PRO A 185 -0.09 12.80 21.38
CA PRO A 185 0.56 12.35 22.63
C PRO A 185 0.71 10.82 22.73
N VAL A 186 -0.28 10.07 22.23
CA VAL A 186 -0.24 8.60 22.18
C VAL A 186 0.86 8.14 21.23
N LEU A 187 1.04 8.85 20.12
CA LEU A 187 2.07 8.55 19.13
C LEU A 187 3.48 8.83 19.64
N ASP A 188 3.67 9.91 20.39
CA ASP A 188 4.95 10.20 21.04
C ASP A 188 5.34 9.13 22.06
N LEU A 189 4.37 8.58 22.79
CA LEU A 189 4.61 7.46 23.72
C LEU A 189 5.10 6.22 22.96
N PHE A 190 4.41 5.82 21.90
CA PHE A 190 4.80 4.66 21.09
C PHE A 190 6.13 4.86 20.35
N ARG A 191 6.40 6.08 19.88
CA ARG A 191 7.68 6.46 19.26
C ARG A 191 8.85 6.24 20.22
N ARG A 192 8.73 6.71 21.47
CA ARG A 192 9.76 6.50 22.50
C ARG A 192 9.96 5.03 22.86
N GLN A 193 8.88 4.25 22.93
CA GLN A 193 8.99 2.80 23.16
C GLN A 193 9.70 2.08 22.01
N LEU A 194 9.43 2.47 20.76
CA LEU A 194 10.12 1.94 19.58
C LEU A 194 11.61 2.27 19.60
N GLU A 195 11.98 3.52 19.90
CA GLU A 195 13.39 3.94 20.02
C GLU A 195 14.11 3.12 21.10
N HIS A 196 13.45 2.89 22.24
CA HIS A 196 14.01 2.04 23.30
C HIS A 196 14.25 0.61 22.81
N ILE A 197 13.26 -0.03 22.18
CA ILE A 197 13.38 -1.40 21.65
C ILE A 197 14.49 -1.50 20.60
N ASP A 198 14.62 -0.50 19.72
CA ASP A 198 15.67 -0.48 18.70
C ASP A 198 17.07 -0.33 19.32
N THR A 199 17.22 0.50 20.35
CA THR A 199 18.49 0.61 21.08
C THR A 199 18.87 -0.69 21.79
N GLU A 200 17.91 -1.37 22.43
CA GLU A 200 18.13 -2.67 23.06
C GLU A 200 18.49 -3.75 22.03
N ARG A 201 17.80 -3.79 20.89
CA ARG A 201 18.11 -4.72 19.79
C ARG A 201 19.55 -4.51 19.29
N ASN A 202 19.96 -3.26 19.08
CA ASN A 202 21.31 -2.94 18.63
C ASN A 202 22.38 -3.33 19.65
N ALA A 203 22.12 -3.09 20.94
CA ALA A 203 23.00 -3.52 22.03
C ALA A 203 23.13 -5.05 22.09
N LEU A 204 22.02 -5.79 21.95
CA LEU A 204 22.03 -7.25 21.89
C LEU A 204 22.77 -7.78 20.67
N ARG A 205 22.57 -7.17 19.50
CA ARG A 205 23.28 -7.54 18.26
C ARG A 205 24.79 -7.40 18.41
N LEU A 206 25.27 -6.31 19.00
CA LEU A 206 26.70 -6.11 19.28
C LEU A 206 27.24 -7.18 20.25
N LYS A 207 26.47 -7.55 21.28
CA LYS A 207 26.84 -8.64 22.20
C LYS A 207 26.91 -10.01 21.52
N CYS A 208 25.98 -10.31 20.61
CA CYS A 208 26.00 -11.55 19.82
C CYS A 208 27.27 -11.61 18.95
N ASN A 209 27.55 -10.56 18.18
CA ASN A 209 28.76 -10.50 17.35
C ASN A 209 30.04 -10.71 18.17
N SER A 210 30.16 -10.04 19.33
CA SER A 210 31.31 -10.23 20.22
C SER A 210 31.41 -11.65 20.77
N SER A 211 30.28 -12.32 21.00
CA SER A 211 30.25 -13.71 21.46
C SER A 211 30.68 -14.68 20.36
N ASP A 212 30.27 -14.42 19.12
CA ASP A 212 30.67 -15.21 17.94
C ASP A 212 32.19 -15.09 17.69
N ASP A 213 32.75 -13.88 17.83
CA ASP A 213 34.19 -13.65 17.72
C ASP A 213 34.98 -14.44 18.79
N LYS A 214 34.50 -14.46 20.04
CA LYS A 214 35.10 -15.25 21.13
C LYS A 214 35.01 -16.75 20.86
N LEU A 215 33.89 -17.22 20.33
CA LEU A 215 33.71 -18.63 19.97
C LEU A 215 34.66 -19.04 18.83
N ALA A 216 34.83 -18.18 17.82
CA ALA A 216 35.76 -18.40 16.73
C ALA A 216 37.22 -18.46 17.23
N LEU A 217 37.59 -17.61 18.18
CA LEU A 217 38.91 -17.62 18.80
C LEU A 217 39.15 -18.91 19.61
N LEU A 218 38.17 -19.33 20.42
CA LEU A 218 38.26 -20.57 21.20
C LEU A 218 38.39 -21.80 20.31
N ARG A 219 37.65 -21.85 19.18
CA ARG A 219 37.79 -22.93 18.18
C ARG A 219 39.20 -22.99 17.61
N LYS A 220 39.79 -21.85 17.23
CA LYS A 220 41.18 -21.79 16.75
C LYS A 220 42.19 -22.28 17.79
N HIS A 221 41.99 -21.93 19.07
CA HIS A 221 42.86 -22.41 20.14
C HIS A 221 42.73 -23.93 20.36
N LEU A 222 41.52 -24.46 20.26
CA LEU A 222 41.27 -25.90 20.37
C LEU A 222 41.97 -26.65 19.22
N GLU A 223 41.76 -26.22 17.97
CA GLU A 223 42.41 -26.78 16.78
C GLU A 223 43.94 -26.74 16.88
N ALA A 224 44.49 -25.60 17.36
CA ALA A 224 45.93 -25.49 17.59
C ALA A 224 46.41 -26.46 18.69
N SER A 225 45.66 -26.63 19.79
CA SER A 225 46.04 -27.53 20.89
C SER A 225 45.97 -29.01 20.51
N GLU A 226 45.01 -29.40 19.66
CA GLU A 226 44.89 -30.76 19.14
C GLU A 226 46.02 -31.07 18.16
N SER A 227 46.40 -30.11 17.31
CA SER A 227 47.54 -30.25 16.41
C SER A 227 48.90 -30.38 17.12
N HIS A 228 49.03 -29.93 18.37
CA HIS A 228 50.24 -30.12 19.18
C HIS A 228 50.28 -31.46 19.93
N ARG A 229 49.17 -32.20 19.94
CA ARG A 229 49.01 -33.47 20.68
C ARG A 229 49.08 -34.70 19.77
N ALA A 230 49.13 -34.50 18.45
CA ALA A 230 49.33 -35.51 17.41
C ALA A 230 50.78 -35.46 16.90
#